data_AF-A0A316F8B1-F1
#
_entry.id   AF-A0A316F8B1-F1
#
_cell.length_a   1.000
_cell.length_b   1.000
_cell.length_c   1.000
_cell.angle_alpha   90.00
_cell.angle_beta   90.00
_cell.angle_gamma   90.00
#
_symmetry.space_group_name_H-M   'P 1'
#
loop_
_entity.id
_entity.type
_entity.pdbx_description
1 polymer ?
#
loop_
_entity_poly.entity_id
_entity_poly.type
_entity_poly.pdbx_seq_one_letter_code
_entity_poly.pdbx_strand_id
1 'polypeptide(L)' 'MRTDTFAEVQELLEDLDFPADKDDIVRHATGRGAPADSPAVRALRGMPLATYRNISEIRSSVDLRPDETPD' A
#
# COMPACT_ATOMS: atom_id res chain seq x y z
N MET A 1 -7.85 18.70 2.85
CA MET A 1 -8.13 17.25 2.82
C MET A 1 -6.79 16.54 2.88
N ARG A 2 -6.40 16.05 4.06
CA ARG A 2 -5.17 15.26 4.21
C ARG A 2 -5.56 13.79 4.25
N THR A 3 -4.99 13.04 3.30
CA THR A 3 -4.51 11.67 3.50
C THR A 3 -5.57 10.59 3.76
N ASP A 4 -6.23 10.12 2.70
CA ASP A 4 -6.92 8.82 2.73
C ASP A 4 -6.23 7.77 1.85
N THR A 5 -4.90 7.87 1.74
CA THR A 5 -4.05 6.86 1.10
C THR A 5 -4.35 5.47 1.64
N PHE A 6 -4.69 5.37 2.93
CA PHE A 6 -5.07 4.11 3.54
C PHE A 6 -6.45 3.61 3.11
N ALA A 7 -7.50 4.43 3.01
CA ALA A 7 -8.77 3.95 2.46
C ALA A 7 -8.61 3.48 1.01
N GLU A 8 -7.84 4.21 0.19
CA GLU A 8 -7.58 3.81 -1.20
C GLU A 8 -6.83 2.47 -1.26
N VAL A 9 -5.83 2.25 -0.39
CA VAL A 9 -5.16 0.94 -0.23
C VAL A 9 -6.13 -0.12 0.27
N GLN A 10 -6.97 0.19 1.25
CA GLN A 10 -7.93 -0.76 1.83
C GLN A 10 -8.94 -1.21 0.78
N GLU A 11 -9.47 -0.29 -0.04
CA GLU A 11 -10.34 -0.64 -1.16
C GLU A 11 -9.58 -1.50 -2.18
N LEU A 12 -8.37 -1.11 -2.59
CA LEU A 12 -7.58 -1.88 -3.55
C LEU A 12 -7.24 -3.30 -3.07
N LEU A 13 -7.17 -3.54 -1.76
CA LEU A 13 -6.77 -4.81 -1.16
C LEU A 13 -7.93 -5.58 -0.51
N GLU A 14 -9.18 -5.11 -0.62
CA GLU A 14 -10.33 -5.76 0.01
C GLU A 14 -10.55 -7.20 -0.51
N ASP A 15 -10.12 -7.48 -1.75
CA ASP A 15 -10.27 -8.74 -2.48
C ASP A 15 -8.95 -9.53 -2.52
N LEU A 16 -7.90 -9.03 -1.85
CA LEU A 16 -6.63 -9.73 -1.77
C LEU A 16 -6.69 -10.79 -0.66
N ASP A 17 -6.45 -12.04 -1.03
CA ASP A 17 -6.25 -13.13 -0.07
C ASP A 17 -4.91 -12.95 0.67
N PHE A 18 -4.95 -13.06 2.00
CA PHE A 18 -3.77 -13.04 2.86
C PHE A 18 -3.42 -14.45 3.35
N PRO A 19 -2.12 -14.78 3.49
CA PRO A 19 -0.95 -13.90 3.40
C PRO A 19 -0.53 -13.57 1.96
N ALA A 20 -0.05 -12.34 1.74
CA ALA A 20 0.43 -11.87 0.45
C ALA A 20 1.77 -11.15 0.58
N ASP A 21 2.64 -11.32 -0.41
CA ASP A 21 3.91 -10.61 -0.49
C ASP A 21 3.74 -9.20 -1.04
N LYS A 22 4.70 -8.32 -0.75
CA LYS A 22 4.73 -6.95 -1.29
C LYS A 22 4.51 -6.91 -2.81
N ASP A 23 5.12 -7.83 -3.56
CA ASP A 23 5.01 -7.85 -5.01
C ASP A 23 3.58 -8.18 -5.47
N ASP A 24 2.94 -9.17 -4.83
CA ASP A 24 1.53 -9.51 -5.07
C ASP A 24 0.60 -8.36 -4.72
N ILE A 25 0.85 -7.67 -3.61
CA ILE A 25 0.09 -6.49 -3.18
C ILE A 25 0.18 -5.38 -4.23
N VAL A 26 1.38 -5.04 -4.69
CA VAL A 26 1.59 -4.00 -5.72
C VAL A 26 0.99 -4.41 -7.05
N ARG A 27 1.14 -5.69 -7.43
CA ARG A 27 0.59 -6.26 -8.67
C ARG A 27 -0.94 -6.24 -8.65
N HIS A 28 -1.56 -6.65 -7.54
CA HIS A 28 -3.01 -6.63 -7.37
C HIS A 28 -3.55 -5.20 -7.41
N ALA A 29 -2.96 -4.27 -6.66
CA ALA A 29 -3.34 -2.86 -6.66
C ALA A 29 -3.25 -2.24 -8.06
N THR A 30 -2.12 -2.46 -8.76
CA THR A 30 -1.93 -1.95 -10.14
C THR A 30 -2.88 -2.63 -11.13
N GLY A 31 -3.16 -3.93 -10.94
CA GLY A 31 -4.08 -4.72 -11.76
C GLY A 31 -5.55 -4.30 -11.64
N ARG A 32 -5.96 -3.75 -10.50
CA ARG A 32 -7.28 -3.13 -10.29
C ARG A 32 -7.48 -1.80 -11.04
N GLY A 33 -6.43 -1.27 -11.67
CA GLY A 33 -6.46 0.03 -12.35
C GLY A 33 -6.04 1.19 -11.46
N ALA A 34 -5.38 0.94 -10.33
CA ALA A 34 -4.76 2.01 -9.55
C ALA A 34 -3.68 2.70 -10.39
N PRO A 35 -3.70 4.05 -10.50
CA PRO A 35 -2.62 4.79 -11.13
C PRO A 35 -1.28 4.46 -10.48
N ALA A 36 -0.24 4.21 -11.28
CA ALA A 36 1.10 3.94 -10.77
C ALA A 36 1.65 5.09 -9.90
N ASP A 37 1.19 6.31 -10.18
CA ASP A 37 1.51 7.54 -9.46
C ASP A 37 0.59 7.83 -8.26
N SER A 38 -0.41 6.96 -7.98
CA SER A 38 -1.25 7.13 -6.79
C SER A 38 -0.40 7.04 -5.53
N PRO A 39 -0.71 7.87 -4.50
CA PRO A 39 -0.01 7.81 -3.21
C PRO A 39 -0.10 6.42 -2.58
N ALA A 40 -1.19 5.69 -2.82
CA ALA A 40 -1.39 4.31 -2.40
C ALA A 40 -0.33 3.37 -3.00
N VAL A 41 -0.22 3.32 -4.32
CA VAL A 41 0.75 2.47 -5.03
C VAL A 41 2.19 2.86 -4.69
N ARG A 42 2.46 4.16 -4.53
CA ARG A 42 3.78 4.68 -4.15
C ARG A 42 4.18 4.23 -2.74
N ALA A 43 3.23 4.26 -1.81
CA ALA A 43 3.44 3.75 -0.45
C ALA A 43 3.65 2.23 -0.43
N LEU A 44 2.84 1.47 -1.17
CA LEU A 44 2.98 0.01 -1.32
C LEU A 44 4.35 -0.36 -1.91
N ARG A 45 4.83 0.37 -2.92
CA ARG A 45 6.19 0.21 -3.46
C ARG A 45 7.28 0.56 -2.46
N GLY A 46 7.02 1.44 -1.50
CA GLY A 46 7.94 1.83 -0.45
C GLY A 46 8.06 0.83 0.71
N MET A 47 7.14 -0.13 0.81
CA MET A 47 7.13 -1.11 1.89
C MET A 47 8.34 -2.06 1.86
N PRO A 48 8.74 -2.63 3.01
CA PRO A 48 9.74 -3.70 3.05
C PRO A 48 9.28 -4.94 2.28
N LEU A 49 10.24 -5.70 1.74
CA LEU A 49 10.01 -7.02 1.15
C LEU A 49 9.72 -8.02 2.27
N ALA A 50 8.46 -8.10 2.65
CA ALA A 50 7.95 -9.03 3.66
C ALA A 50 6.60 -9.59 3.22
N THR A 51 6.22 -10.71 3.83
CA THR A 51 4.90 -11.30 3.68
C THR A 51 3.96 -10.65 4.70
N TYR A 52 2.89 -10.05 4.21
CA TYR A 52 1.88 -9.39 5.01
C TYR A 52 0.73 -10.36 5.25
N ARG A 53 0.29 -10.50 6.50
CA ARG A 53 -0.82 -11.40 6.86
C ARG A 53 -2.17 -10.69 6.93
N ASN A 54 -2.18 -9.36 6.87
CA ASN A 54 -3.40 -8.55 6.92
C ASN A 54 -3.12 -7.09 6.53
N ILE A 55 -4.21 -6.36 6.27
CA ILE A 55 -4.20 -4.92 5.97
C ILE A 55 -3.61 -4.08 7.12
N SER A 56 -3.72 -4.51 8.38
CA SER A 56 -3.15 -3.75 9.52
C SER A 56 -1.62 -3.73 9.51
N GLU A 57 -0.96 -4.82 9.12
CA GLU A 57 0.51 -4.86 8.91
C GLU A 57 0.93 -3.95 7.74
N ILE A 58 0.13 -3.90 6.68
CA ILE A 58 0.33 -3.00 5.54
C ILE A 58 0.18 -1.55 5.98
N ARG A 59 -0.87 -1.21 6.73
CA ARG A 59 -1.08 0.13 7.30
C ARG A 59 0.15 0.57 8.09
N SER A 60 0.61 -0.28 8.99
CA SER A 60 1.79 0.02 9.82
C SER A 60 3.04 0.24 8.97
N SER A 61 3.18 -0.44 7.82
CA SER A 61 4.31 -0.27 6.90
C SER A 61 4.20 0.97 6.02
N VAL A 62 2.99 1.34 5.61
CA VAL A 62 2.71 2.55 4.83
C VAL A 62 2.88 3.82 5.69
N ASP A 63 2.38 3.80 6.94
CA ASP A 63 2.55 4.90 7.91
C ASP A 63 4.02 5.14 8.29
N LEU A 64 4.86 4.09 8.24
CA LEU A 64 6.30 4.17 8.51
C LEU A 64 7.08 5.03 7.48
N ARG A 65 6.43 5.47 6.40
CA ARG A 65 6.97 6.44 5.44
C ARG A 65 6.22 7.77 5.56
N PRO A 66 6.34 8.51 6.69
CA PRO A 66 6.03 9.91 6.66
C PRO A 66 7.10 10.57 5.78
N ASP A 67 6.65 11.34 4.82
CA ASP A 67 7.40 12.35 4.08
C ASP A 67 8.75 12.72 4.74
N GLU A 68 9.85 12.29 4.12
CA GLU A 68 11.18 12.78 4.43
C GLU A 68 11.21 14.26 4.00
N THR A 69 10.98 15.12 4.99
CA THR A 69 11.44 16.51 5.19
C THR A 69 11.74 17.32 3.92
N PRO A 70 10.95 18.36 3.57
CA PRO A 70 11.43 19.40 2.66
C PRO A 70 12.54 20.21 3.35
N ASP A 71 13.69 20.33 2.67
CA ASP A 71 14.85 21.17 3.01
C ASP A 71 14.49 22.67 3.11
#